data_AF-A0A1X7KQT8-F1
#
_entry.id   AF-A0A1X7KQT8-F1
#
_cell.length_a   1.000
_cell.length_b   1.000
_cell.length_c   1.000
_cell.angle_alpha   90.00
_cell.angle_beta   90.00
_cell.angle_gamma   90.00
#
_symmetry.space_group_name_H-M   'P 1'
#
loop_
_entity.id
_entity.type
_entity.pdbx_description
1 polymer ?
#
loop_
_entity_poly.entity_id
_entity_poly.type
_entity_poly.pdbx_seq_one_letter_code
_entity_poly.pdbx_strand_id
1 'polypeptide(L)'
;MARIGAPPETHYTLPSDFSAALGQCVASFGWLEEIIKRTIYALDRARLADDLTEEELQTWLSRMSNLADDSMGTLIEQLDAAMRRHPGLRDRNRITDHLGEIRLHRNLLCHASWRPTEERGRWHPAFVNTKGDVQRDPLSVDDLNRIRENTVEIGARVLRVMRATGVQGYWAGDDEA
;
A
#
# COMPACT_ATOMS: atom_id res chain seq x y z
N MET A 1 -18.05 -27.00 -11.49
CA MET A 1 -18.19 -27.55 -10.13
C MET A 1 -17.00 -27.07 -9.32
N ALA A 2 -17.20 -26.21 -8.32
CA ALA A 2 -16.11 -25.77 -7.46
C ALA A 2 -15.60 -26.98 -6.68
N ARG A 3 -14.36 -27.44 -6.94
CA ARG A 3 -13.73 -28.45 -6.09
C ARG A 3 -13.55 -27.82 -4.73
N ILE A 4 -14.20 -28.38 -3.72
CA ILE A 4 -13.88 -28.15 -2.32
C ILE A 4 -12.42 -28.56 -2.18
N GLY A 5 -11.52 -27.58 -2.04
CA GLY A 5 -10.10 -27.85 -1.82
C GLY A 5 -9.89 -28.67 -0.55
N ALA A 6 -8.68 -29.18 -0.33
CA ALA A 6 -8.31 -29.87 0.90
C ALA A 6 -8.88 -29.12 2.12
N PRO A 7 -9.44 -29.84 3.11
CA PRO A 7 -10.14 -29.22 4.21
C PRO A 7 -9.23 -28.20 4.93
N PRO A 8 -9.80 -27.11 5.50
CA PRO A 8 -9.07 -25.94 5.98
C PRO A 8 -8.09 -26.22 7.13
N GLU A 9 -8.01 -27.47 7.58
CA GLU A 9 -7.18 -27.97 8.66
C GLU A 9 -5.74 -28.32 8.25
N THR A 10 -5.41 -28.32 6.96
CA THR A 10 -4.01 -28.53 6.51
C THR A 10 -3.26 -27.21 6.36
N HIS A 11 -2.26 -26.99 7.22
CA HIS A 11 -1.27 -25.94 7.04
C HIS A 11 -0.20 -26.39 6.02
N TYR A 12 0.11 -25.54 5.05
CA TYR A 12 1.17 -25.78 4.08
C TYR A 12 2.35 -24.86 4.33
N THR A 13 3.54 -25.43 4.52
CA THR A 13 4.78 -24.67 4.55
C THR A 13 5.14 -24.23 3.14
N LEU A 14 5.25 -22.92 2.92
CA LEU A 14 5.67 -22.37 1.64
C LEU A 14 7.16 -22.69 1.37
N PRO A 15 7.53 -22.95 0.10
CA PRO A 15 8.92 -23.03 -0.32
C PRO A 15 9.70 -21.77 0.06
N SER A 16 11.01 -21.90 0.30
CA SER A 16 11.85 -20.81 0.79
C SER A 16 11.94 -19.62 -0.18
N ASP A 17 12.03 -19.90 -1.48
CA ASP A 17 12.03 -18.90 -2.54
C ASP A 17 10.69 -18.15 -2.62
N PHE A 18 9.58 -18.88 -2.57
CA PHE A 18 8.24 -18.31 -2.61
C PHE A 18 7.93 -17.47 -1.36
N SER A 19 8.24 -17.99 -0.17
CA SER A 19 8.05 -17.26 1.09
C SER A 19 8.92 -16.01 1.17
N ALA A 20 10.17 -16.07 0.70
CA ALA A 20 11.04 -14.89 0.63
C ALA A 20 10.49 -13.83 -0.33
N ALA A 21 10.06 -14.20 -1.53
CA ALA A 21 9.46 -13.29 -2.49
C ALA A 21 8.17 -12.64 -1.95
N LEU A 22 7.30 -13.44 -1.32
CA LEU A 22 6.08 -12.95 -0.67
C LEU A 22 6.40 -11.96 0.45
N GLY A 23 7.36 -12.29 1.32
CA GLY A 23 7.80 -11.41 2.41
C GLY A 23 8.35 -10.07 1.92
N GLN A 24 9.13 -10.08 0.84
CA GLN A 24 9.64 -8.84 0.22
C GLN A 24 8.51 -7.99 -0.39
N CYS A 25 7.49 -8.63 -0.96
CA CYS A 25 6.30 -7.92 -1.44
C CYS A 25 5.53 -7.27 -0.29
N VAL A 26 5.30 -8.01 0.80
CA VAL A 26 4.62 -7.50 2.00
C VAL A 26 5.39 -6.34 2.64
N ALA A 27 6.71 -6.45 2.76
CA ALA A 27 7.55 -5.37 3.27
C ALA A 27 7.46 -4.10 2.38
N SER A 28 7.38 -4.27 1.06
CA SER A 28 7.24 -3.17 0.11
C SER A 28 5.91 -2.43 0.26
N PHE A 29 4.82 -3.12 0.63
CA PHE A 29 3.55 -2.45 0.94
C PHE A 29 3.66 -1.57 2.19
N GLY A 30 4.36 -2.02 3.24
CA GLY A 30 4.59 -1.22 4.44
C GLY A 30 5.38 0.05 4.14
N TRP A 31 6.45 -0.08 3.35
CA TRP A 31 7.20 1.09 2.86
C TRP A 31 6.32 2.04 2.05
N LEU A 32 5.48 1.53 1.15
CA LEU A 32 4.57 2.37 0.37
C LEU A 32 3.57 3.13 1.26
N GLU A 33 3.00 2.47 2.28
CA GLU A 33 2.12 3.13 3.25
C GLU A 33 2.85 4.27 3.98
N GLU A 34 4.09 4.06 4.39
CA GLU A 34 4.93 5.12 4.99
C GLU A 34 5.15 6.29 4.02
N ILE A 35 5.50 6.01 2.77
CA ILE A 35 5.68 7.05 1.73
C ILE A 35 4.38 7.85 1.53
N ILE A 36 3.22 7.19 1.51
CA ILE A 36 1.93 7.88 1.37
C ILE A 36 1.70 8.82 2.57
N LYS A 37 1.93 8.34 3.80
CA LYS A 37 1.78 9.15 5.03
C LYS A 37 2.67 10.39 5.00
N ARG A 38 3.96 10.21 4.69
CA ARG A 38 4.93 11.32 4.57
C ARG A 38 4.53 12.31 3.47
N THR A 39 3.96 11.81 2.37
CA THR A 39 3.51 12.66 1.26
C THR A 39 2.26 13.47 1.62
N ILE A 40 1.30 12.88 2.33
CA ILE A 40 0.13 13.60 2.87
C ILE A 40 0.61 14.73 3.78
N TYR A 41 1.50 14.42 4.72
CA TYR A 41 2.10 15.40 5.63
C TYR A 41 2.76 16.55 4.85
N ALA A 42 3.58 16.25 3.84
CA ALA A 42 4.27 17.25 3.05
C ALA A 42 3.33 18.16 2.25
N LEU A 43 2.26 17.60 1.68
CA LEU A 43 1.22 18.35 0.96
C LEU A 43 0.43 19.25 1.91
N ASP A 44 0.07 18.74 3.09
CA ASP A 44 -0.60 19.56 4.09
C ASP A 44 0.32 20.68 4.56
N ARG A 45 1.55 20.37 4.96
CA ARG A 45 2.50 21.37 5.47
C ARG A 45 2.80 22.47 4.44
N ALA A 46 2.92 22.12 3.16
CA ALA A 46 3.12 23.12 2.11
C ALA A 46 1.92 24.07 1.97
N ARG A 47 0.69 23.59 2.27
CA ARG A 47 -0.51 24.43 2.40
C ARG A 47 -0.51 25.25 3.70
N LEU A 48 -0.01 24.68 4.79
CA LEU A 48 0.02 25.29 6.13
C LEU A 48 1.13 26.34 6.31
N ALA A 49 2.06 26.46 5.37
CA ALA A 49 3.12 27.48 5.41
C ALA A 49 2.57 28.93 5.26
N ASP A 50 1.27 29.08 4.96
CA ASP A 50 0.51 30.32 5.05
C ASP A 50 -0.14 30.43 6.46
N ASP A 51 -0.04 31.60 7.11
CA ASP A 51 -0.47 31.93 8.49
C ASP A 51 -1.75 31.20 8.97
N LEU A 52 -1.59 30.08 9.67
CA LEU A 52 -2.69 29.38 10.33
C LEU A 52 -2.94 29.90 11.74
N THR A 53 -4.18 29.73 12.17
CA THR A 53 -4.54 29.86 13.59
C THR A 53 -4.04 28.66 14.40
N GLU A 54 -3.83 28.86 15.71
CA GLU A 54 -3.43 27.79 16.64
C GLU A 54 -4.42 26.61 16.63
N GLU A 55 -5.73 26.88 16.46
CA GLU A 55 -6.76 25.84 16.41
C GLU A 55 -6.63 24.94 15.17
N GLU A 56 -6.26 25.52 14.02
CA GLU A 56 -5.99 24.77 12.79
C GLU A 56 -4.73 23.91 12.93
N LEU A 57 -3.70 24.41 13.63
CA LEU A 57 -2.50 23.65 13.93
C LEU A 57 -2.79 22.45 14.85
N GLN A 58 -3.54 22.64 15.94
CA GLN A 58 -3.90 21.55 16.87
C GLN A 58 -4.79 20.49 16.21
N THR A 59 -5.75 20.92 15.39
CA THR A 59 -6.60 20.00 14.60
C THR A 59 -5.74 19.18 13.63
N TRP A 60 -4.77 19.81 12.98
CA TRP A 60 -3.85 19.12 12.09
C TRP A 60 -2.95 18.12 12.81
N LEU A 61 -2.38 18.47 13.97
CA LEU A 61 -1.56 17.57 14.79
C LEU A 61 -2.35 16.32 15.22
N SER A 62 -3.59 16.50 15.67
CA SER A 62 -4.49 15.37 16.01
C SER A 62 -4.76 14.46 14.81
N ARG A 63 -4.97 15.05 13.63
CA ARG A 63 -5.13 14.27 12.39
C ARG A 63 -3.87 13.49 12.02
N MET A 64 -2.68 14.05 12.24
CA MET A 64 -1.41 13.36 11.97
C MET A 64 -1.19 12.17 12.90
N SER A 65 -1.64 12.24 14.16
CA SER A 65 -1.60 11.09 15.06
C SER A 65 -2.47 9.94 14.55
N ASN A 66 -3.68 10.22 14.05
CA ASN A 66 -4.60 9.19 13.55
C ASN A 66 -4.13 8.59 12.21
N LEU A 67 -3.41 9.36 11.39
CA LEU A 67 -2.88 8.91 10.09
C LEU A 67 -1.92 7.70 10.23
N ALA A 68 -1.27 7.56 11.39
CA ALA A 68 -0.37 6.43 11.65
C ALA A 68 -1.12 5.08 11.63
N ASP A 69 -2.38 5.05 12.06
CA ASP A 69 -3.18 3.83 12.23
C ASP A 69 -4.09 3.52 11.03
N ASP A 70 -4.11 4.41 10.03
CA ASP A 70 -4.99 4.29 8.88
C ASP A 70 -4.63 3.11 7.97
N SER A 71 -5.67 2.44 7.48
CA SER A 71 -5.53 1.39 6.46
C SER A 71 -5.02 1.97 5.13
N MET A 72 -4.34 1.16 4.30
CA MET A 72 -3.90 1.57 2.97
C MET A 72 -5.02 2.20 2.12
N GLY A 73 -6.26 1.67 2.21
CA GLY A 73 -7.39 2.25 1.48
C GLY A 73 -7.69 3.68 1.92
N THR A 74 -7.76 3.89 3.23
CA THR A 74 -7.95 5.21 3.84
C THR A 74 -6.82 6.17 3.46
N LEU A 75 -5.56 5.71 3.50
CA LEU A 75 -4.40 6.50 3.11
C LEU A 75 -4.46 6.96 1.64
N ILE A 76 -4.91 6.09 0.73
CA ILE A 76 -5.06 6.43 -0.69
C ILE A 76 -6.14 7.51 -0.87
N GLU A 77 -7.27 7.40 -0.17
CA GLU A 77 -8.34 8.40 -0.22
C GLU A 77 -7.88 9.76 0.34
N GLN A 78 -7.12 9.75 1.43
CA GLN A 78 -6.57 10.96 2.01
C GLN A 78 -5.49 11.61 1.13
N LEU A 79 -4.60 10.81 0.53
CA LEU A 79 -3.62 11.29 -0.43
C LEU A 79 -4.31 11.92 -1.64
N ASP A 80 -5.35 11.29 -2.15
CA ASP A 80 -6.16 11.83 -3.24
C ASP A 80 -6.73 13.21 -2.88
N ALA A 81 -7.33 13.33 -1.70
CA ALA A 81 -7.88 14.58 -1.20
C ALA A 81 -6.80 15.65 -1.00
N ALA A 82 -5.61 15.29 -0.50
CA ALA A 82 -4.49 16.20 -0.34
C ALA A 82 -3.97 16.70 -1.71
N MET A 83 -3.76 15.80 -2.68
CA MET A 83 -3.31 16.16 -4.03
C MET A 83 -4.31 17.07 -4.76
N ARG A 84 -5.63 16.87 -4.58
CA ARG A 84 -6.66 17.75 -5.20
C ARG A 84 -6.52 19.22 -4.79
N ARG A 85 -6.03 19.48 -3.58
CA ARG A 85 -5.86 20.84 -3.04
C ARG A 85 -4.56 21.50 -3.49
N HIS A 86 -3.67 20.76 -4.17
CA HIS A 86 -2.38 21.26 -4.60
C HIS A 86 -2.37 21.51 -6.13
N PRO A 87 -2.33 22.76 -6.59
CA PRO A 87 -2.36 23.08 -8.02
C PRO A 87 -1.16 22.47 -8.77
N GLY A 88 -1.35 22.14 -10.05
CA GLY A 88 -0.27 21.73 -10.95
C GLY A 88 0.05 20.23 -10.98
N LEU A 89 -0.55 19.40 -10.12
CA LEU A 89 -0.37 17.95 -10.12
C LEU A 89 -1.20 17.27 -11.23
N ARG A 90 -0.59 17.04 -12.40
CA ARG A 90 -1.27 16.49 -13.59
C ARG A 90 -1.50 14.97 -13.55
N ASP A 91 -0.72 14.21 -12.78
CA ASP A 91 -0.75 12.74 -12.77
C ASP A 91 -1.59 12.13 -11.64
N ARG A 92 -2.39 12.94 -10.92
CA ARG A 92 -3.17 12.52 -9.75
C ARG A 92 -3.98 11.23 -9.99
N ASN A 93 -4.84 11.21 -11.00
CA ASN A 93 -5.72 10.06 -11.27
C ASN A 93 -4.92 8.78 -11.54
N ARG A 94 -3.83 8.89 -12.32
CA ARG A 94 -2.96 7.74 -12.63
C ARG A 94 -2.28 7.19 -11.38
N ILE A 95 -1.91 8.07 -10.43
CA ILE A 95 -1.34 7.66 -9.16
C ILE A 95 -2.38 6.90 -8.34
N THR A 96 -3.58 7.46 -8.18
CA THR A 96 -4.63 6.86 -7.35
C THR A 96 -5.18 5.56 -7.91
N ASP A 97 -5.33 5.46 -9.22
CA ASP A 97 -5.79 4.23 -9.88
C ASP A 97 -4.79 3.09 -9.65
N HIS A 98 -3.50 3.37 -9.88
CA HIS A 98 -2.43 2.37 -9.67
C HIS A 98 -2.27 2.00 -8.19
N LEU A 99 -2.39 2.96 -7.26
CA LEU A 99 -2.43 2.66 -5.83
C LEU A 99 -3.65 1.77 -5.47
N GLY A 100 -4.78 1.98 -6.14
CA GLY A 100 -5.96 1.14 -6.01
C GLY A 100 -5.70 -0.32 -6.39
N GLU A 101 -4.95 -0.55 -7.47
CA GLU A 101 -4.50 -1.90 -7.88
C GLU A 101 -3.54 -2.52 -6.85
N ILE A 102 -2.54 -1.76 -6.39
CA ILE A 102 -1.61 -2.23 -5.35
C ILE A 102 -2.33 -2.60 -4.06
N ARG A 103 -3.35 -1.83 -3.65
CA ARG A 103 -4.18 -2.17 -2.49
C ARG A 103 -4.88 -3.52 -2.64
N LEU A 104 -5.35 -3.87 -3.83
CA LEU A 104 -5.97 -5.17 -4.07
C LEU A 104 -4.94 -6.30 -3.93
N HIS A 105 -3.73 -6.11 -4.46
CA HIS A 105 -2.64 -7.06 -4.27
C HIS A 105 -2.24 -7.20 -2.81
N ARG A 106 -2.10 -6.09 -2.07
CA ARG A 106 -1.79 -6.10 -0.63
C ARG A 106 -2.82 -6.89 0.17
N ASN A 107 -4.10 -6.66 -0.08
CA ASN A 107 -5.17 -7.40 0.58
C ASN A 107 -5.11 -8.90 0.26
N LEU A 108 -4.87 -9.26 -0.99
CA LEU A 108 -4.72 -10.65 -1.40
C LEU A 108 -3.50 -11.31 -0.69
N LEU A 109 -2.32 -10.71 -0.83
CA LEU A 109 -1.06 -11.34 -0.41
C LEU A 109 -0.90 -11.39 1.11
N CYS A 110 -1.42 -10.41 1.85
CA CYS A 110 -1.32 -10.38 3.31
C CYS A 110 -2.34 -11.30 4.00
N HIS A 111 -3.44 -11.69 3.33
CA HIS A 111 -4.55 -12.40 3.97
C HIS A 111 -4.89 -13.76 3.33
N ALA A 112 -4.32 -14.09 2.17
CA ALA A 112 -4.57 -15.38 1.54
C ALA A 112 -4.07 -16.56 2.39
N SER A 113 -4.85 -17.64 2.39
CA SER A 113 -4.37 -18.95 2.79
C SER A 113 -3.79 -19.66 1.56
N TRP A 114 -2.49 -19.95 1.58
CA TRP A 114 -1.79 -20.48 0.42
C TRP A 114 -1.92 -22.00 0.30
N ARG A 115 -2.21 -22.48 -0.92
CA ARG A 115 -2.40 -23.90 -1.22
C ARG A 115 -1.51 -24.33 -2.38
N PRO A 116 -0.97 -25.57 -2.34
CA PRO A 116 -0.23 -26.11 -3.47
C PRO A 116 -1.14 -26.26 -4.67
N THR A 117 -0.56 -26.20 -5.87
CA THR A 117 -1.26 -26.52 -7.12
C THR A 117 -0.59 -27.71 -7.80
N GLU A 118 -1.23 -28.23 -8.85
CA GLU A 118 -0.64 -29.26 -9.71
C GLU A 118 0.57 -28.71 -10.50
N GLU A 119 0.63 -27.39 -10.72
CA GLU A 119 1.70 -26.73 -11.43
C GLU A 119 2.86 -26.38 -10.48
N ARG A 120 4.03 -26.98 -10.73
CA ARG A 120 5.22 -26.75 -9.91
C ARG A 120 5.62 -25.27 -9.95
N GLY A 121 5.87 -24.71 -8.76
CA GLY A 121 6.29 -23.32 -8.61
C GLY A 121 5.13 -22.31 -8.57
N ARG A 122 3.88 -22.77 -8.67
CA ARG A 122 2.70 -21.92 -8.52
C ARG A 122 1.86 -22.32 -7.31
N TRP A 123 1.40 -21.31 -6.58
CA TRP A 123 0.64 -21.44 -5.36
C TRP A 123 -0.67 -20.70 -5.46
N HIS A 124 -1.76 -21.36 -5.08
CA HIS A 124 -3.08 -20.79 -5.14
C HIS A 124 -3.36 -19.99 -3.86
N PRO A 125 -3.64 -18.68 -3.96
CA PRO A 125 -4.08 -17.89 -2.82
C PRO A 125 -5.59 -18.08 -2.60
N ALA A 126 -5.96 -18.92 -1.61
CA ALA A 126 -7.35 -19.02 -1.20
C ALA A 126 -7.75 -17.74 -0.45
N PHE A 127 -8.43 -16.86 -1.16
CA PHE A 127 -8.86 -15.55 -0.67
C PHE A 127 -10.19 -15.15 -1.31
N VAL A 128 -11.04 -14.53 -0.50
CA VAL A 128 -12.30 -13.92 -0.95
C VAL A 128 -12.23 -12.45 -0.56
N ASN A 129 -12.39 -11.56 -1.54
CA ASN A 129 -12.34 -10.13 -1.26
C ASN A 129 -13.62 -9.67 -0.53
N THR A 130 -13.65 -8.41 -0.09
CA THR A 130 -14.80 -7.83 0.62
C THR A 130 -16.08 -7.74 -0.22
N LYS A 131 -15.99 -7.91 -1.55
CA LYS A 131 -17.14 -7.97 -2.47
C LYS A 131 -17.63 -9.39 -2.73
N GLY A 132 -16.97 -10.41 -2.17
CA GLY A 132 -17.29 -11.82 -2.39
C GLY A 132 -16.61 -12.43 -3.62
N ASP A 133 -15.71 -11.71 -4.31
CA ASP A 133 -14.98 -12.26 -5.45
C ASP A 133 -13.90 -13.23 -4.97
N VAL A 134 -13.87 -14.41 -5.58
CA VAL A 134 -12.90 -15.46 -5.30
C VAL A 134 -11.70 -15.32 -6.21
N GLN A 135 -10.49 -15.23 -5.64
CA GLN A 135 -9.26 -15.30 -6.41
C GLN A 135 -9.08 -16.72 -6.96
N ARG A 136 -8.92 -16.85 -8.28
CA ARG A 136 -8.80 -18.17 -8.94
C ARG A 136 -7.38 -18.48 -9.38
N ASP A 137 -6.68 -17.45 -9.85
CA ASP A 137 -5.39 -17.66 -10.50
C ASP A 137 -4.28 -17.88 -9.47
N PRO A 138 -3.47 -18.94 -9.65
CA PRO A 138 -2.31 -19.18 -8.81
C PRO A 138 -1.17 -18.23 -9.21
N LEU A 139 -0.30 -17.96 -8.24
CA LEU A 139 0.82 -17.03 -8.37
C LEU A 139 2.14 -17.78 -8.31
N SER A 140 3.11 -17.32 -9.09
CA SER A 140 4.50 -17.73 -9.09
C SER A 140 5.38 -16.70 -8.38
N VAL A 141 6.67 -17.04 -8.18
CA VAL A 141 7.68 -16.08 -7.71
C VAL A 141 7.80 -14.87 -8.64
N ASP A 142 7.70 -15.08 -9.96
CA ASP A 142 7.77 -13.98 -10.94
C ASP A 142 6.58 -13.04 -10.83
N ASP A 143 5.39 -13.56 -10.55
CA ASP A 143 4.20 -12.74 -10.30
C ASP A 143 4.39 -11.87 -9.06
N LEU A 144 4.92 -12.43 -7.97
CA LEU A 144 5.24 -11.69 -6.74
C LEU A 144 6.30 -10.59 -6.99
N ASN A 145 7.33 -10.90 -7.77
CA ASN A 145 8.37 -9.94 -8.12
C ASN A 145 7.81 -8.76 -8.93
N ARG A 146 6.92 -9.02 -9.90
CA ARG A 146 6.24 -7.96 -10.66
C ARG A 146 5.37 -7.08 -9.77
N ILE A 147 4.60 -7.66 -8.85
CA ILE A 147 3.79 -6.88 -7.89
C ILE A 147 4.69 -6.00 -7.02
N ARG A 148 5.81 -6.54 -6.53
CA ARG A 148 6.81 -5.81 -5.75
C ARG A 148 7.39 -4.65 -6.56
N GLU A 149 7.81 -4.89 -7.80
CA GLU A 149 8.36 -3.87 -8.69
C GLU A 149 7.34 -2.75 -8.95
N ASN A 150 6.09 -3.10 -9.25
CA ASN A 150 5.01 -2.12 -9.43
C ASN A 150 4.77 -1.29 -8.16
N THR A 151 4.84 -1.93 -6.98
CA THR A 151 4.70 -1.27 -5.67
C THR A 151 5.82 -0.25 -5.45
N VAL A 152 7.06 -0.62 -5.74
CA VAL A 152 8.22 0.28 -5.64
C VAL A 152 8.10 1.42 -6.65
N GLU A 153 7.68 1.12 -7.88
CA GLU A 153 7.51 2.12 -8.92
C GLU A 153 6.48 3.18 -8.51
N ILE A 154 5.29 2.76 -8.07
CA ILE A 154 4.24 3.71 -7.65
C ILE A 154 4.69 4.53 -6.43
N GLY A 155 5.38 3.90 -5.47
CA GLY A 155 5.97 4.62 -4.33
C GLY A 155 6.97 5.69 -4.77
N ALA A 156 7.82 5.39 -5.76
CA ALA A 156 8.72 6.38 -6.34
C ALA A 156 7.96 7.53 -7.05
N ARG A 157 6.77 7.29 -7.61
CA ARG A 157 5.92 8.36 -8.16
C ARG A 157 5.31 9.22 -7.05
N VAL A 158 4.82 8.61 -5.98
CA VAL A 158 4.26 9.32 -4.81
C VAL A 158 5.35 10.17 -4.14
N LEU A 159 6.58 9.65 -4.00
CA LEU A 159 7.73 10.42 -3.53
C LEU A 159 8.03 11.67 -4.38
N ARG A 160 7.82 11.63 -5.69
CA ARG A 160 7.98 12.82 -6.54
C ARG A 160 6.92 13.88 -6.25
N VAL A 161 5.70 13.48 -5.89
CA VAL A 161 4.66 14.42 -5.42
C VAL A 161 5.13 15.10 -4.14
N MET A 162 5.63 14.32 -3.17
CA MET A 162 6.19 14.86 -1.92
C MET A 162 7.31 15.86 -2.20
N ARG A 163 8.30 15.50 -3.01
CA ARG A 163 9.43 16.37 -3.34
C ARG A 163 9.01 17.65 -4.07
N ALA A 164 7.94 17.60 -4.86
CA ALA A 164 7.42 18.78 -5.55
C ALA A 164 6.86 19.85 -4.60
N THR A 165 6.57 19.50 -3.34
CA THR A 165 6.15 20.49 -2.32
C THR A 165 7.33 21.25 -1.71
N GLY A 166 8.57 20.85 -1.99
CA GLY A 166 9.79 21.39 -1.37
C GLY A 166 10.04 20.88 0.06
N VAL A 167 9.14 20.07 0.62
CA VAL A 167 9.30 19.45 1.95
C VAL A 167 9.96 18.09 1.79
N GLN A 168 11.05 17.85 2.51
CA GLN A 168 11.82 16.58 2.43
C GLN A 168 11.08 15.36 3.01
N GLY A 169 9.96 15.56 3.71
CA GLY A 169 9.13 14.48 4.23
C GLY A 169 9.56 13.92 5.59
N TYR A 170 10.09 14.78 6.47
CA TYR A 170 10.43 14.44 7.86
C TYR A 170 9.22 13.84 8.60
N TRP A 171 9.43 12.73 9.30
CA TRP A 171 8.42 12.02 10.09
C TRP A 171 8.84 11.90 11.55
N ALA A 172 7.85 11.90 12.45
CA ALA A 172 8.09 11.66 13.88
C ALA A 172 8.68 10.25 14.08
N GLY A 173 9.95 10.18 14.51
CA GLY A 173 10.73 8.95 14.62
C GLY A 173 12.06 8.97 13.85
N ASP A 174 12.24 9.90 12.91
CA ASP A 174 13.53 10.07 12.20
C ASP A 174 14.65 10.62 13.11
N ASP A 175 14.30 11.25 14.23
CA ASP A 175 15.25 11.79 15.22
C ASP A 175 15.83 10.72 16.16
N GLU A 176 15.27 9.51 16.16
CA GLU A 176 15.68 8.40 17.05
C GLU A 176 16.58 7.37 16.34
N ALA A 177 16.99 7.62 15.09
CA ALA A 177 17.80 6.72 14.25
C ALA A 177 19.29 7.09 14.18
#